data_AF-A0A7C5E4X6-F1
#
_entry.id   AF-A0A7C5E4X6-F1
#
_cell.length_a   1.000
_cell.length_b   1.000
_cell.length_c   1.000
_cell.angle_alpha   90.00
_cell.angle_beta   90.00
_cell.angle_gamma   90.00
#
_symmetry.space_group_name_H-M   'P 1'
#
loop_
_entity.id
_entity.type
_entity.pdbx_description
1 polymer ?
#
loop_
_entity_poly.entity_id
_entity_poly.type
_entity_poly.pdbx_seq_one_letter_code
_entity_poly.pdbx_strand_id
1 'polypeptide(L)'
;TGFAPGQWSWAKLNLSSGAAATLPLTTTGLITMGLWMREDGLQLDRVLLTTDTNYIPTGFGPAESSRIATQTTLSTTITRTIVYTYDDLYRLTNANYSTGELFAYTYDPAGNRKTQTTLAGTNVYTYDAANRLTEVDGVTYGWDNNGNLLSDGQRTFTYDSANRLTSVVNAGVNTQYTYNGDGDRLAQIVAGVTTKYALDPTGLAQVLIETTSGQSTHYLPGLAEYDTAWAYYLPDRLGNLRQLANNTGQVALAQSYDPFGNLLEQTGSGQSIFGYTGEQIDPTGLVFLRARYYNPLTPPGTSRRCCPIHRG
;
A
#
# COMPACT_ATOMS: atom_id res chain seq x y z
N THR A 1 51.10 10.40 -3.66
CA THR A 1 51.95 10.04 -4.80
C THR A 1 51.23 8.97 -5.59
N GLY A 2 50.66 9.33 -6.73
CA GLY A 2 49.99 8.36 -7.61
C GLY A 2 51.03 7.41 -8.20
N PHE A 3 50.67 6.14 -8.32
CA PHE A 3 51.52 5.12 -8.93
C PHE A 3 51.74 5.40 -10.43
N ALA A 4 52.92 5.07 -10.95
CA ALA A 4 53.33 5.36 -12.32
C ALA A 4 52.44 4.63 -13.37
N PRO A 5 52.08 5.28 -14.50
CA PRO A 5 51.33 4.64 -15.59
C PRO A 5 52.15 3.52 -16.25
N GLY A 6 51.54 2.36 -16.52
CA GLY A 6 52.12 1.30 -17.35
C GLY A 6 52.60 0.03 -16.61
N GLN A 7 52.42 -0.09 -15.30
CA GLN A 7 52.73 -1.30 -14.52
C GLN A 7 51.46 -2.02 -14.03
N TRP A 8 50.33 -1.83 -14.71
CA TRP A 8 49.04 -2.37 -14.30
C TRP A 8 48.51 -3.37 -15.32
N SER A 9 48.29 -4.61 -14.88
CA SER A 9 47.44 -5.55 -15.59
C SER A 9 46.01 -5.39 -15.07
N TRP A 10 45.09 -4.97 -15.92
CA TRP A 10 43.67 -4.91 -15.59
C TRP A 10 42.98 -6.18 -16.07
N ALA A 11 42.41 -6.95 -15.14
CA ALA A 11 41.49 -8.03 -15.46
C ALA A 11 40.06 -7.60 -15.09
N LYS A 12 39.16 -7.56 -16.06
CA LYS A 12 37.72 -7.39 -15.81
C LYS A 12 37.08 -8.77 -15.80
N LEU A 13 36.71 -9.24 -14.62
CA LEU A 13 36.05 -10.54 -14.42
C LEU A 13 34.57 -10.29 -14.13
N ASN A 14 33.68 -10.76 -15.02
CA ASN A 14 32.24 -10.80 -14.76
C ASN A 14 31.91 -12.16 -14.12
N LEU A 15 31.53 -12.17 -12.86
CA LEU A 15 31.14 -13.39 -12.15
C LEU A 15 29.60 -13.43 -12.04
N SER A 16 28.95 -14.26 -12.86
CA SER A 16 27.48 -14.44 -12.83
C SER A 16 27.04 -15.76 -12.17
N SER A 17 27.95 -16.59 -11.65
CA SER A 17 27.59 -17.96 -11.22
C SER A 17 28.39 -18.55 -10.05
N GLY A 18 28.97 -17.74 -9.15
CA GLY A 18 29.63 -18.26 -7.94
C GLY A 18 30.94 -19.04 -8.17
N ALA A 19 31.51 -18.99 -9.38
CA ALA A 19 32.84 -19.52 -9.65
C ALA A 19 33.93 -18.65 -9.02
N ALA A 20 35.03 -19.28 -8.57
CA ALA A 20 36.17 -18.56 -8.03
C ALA A 20 36.93 -17.77 -9.12
N ALA A 21 37.32 -16.55 -8.81
CA ALA A 21 38.24 -15.76 -9.64
C ALA A 21 39.70 -16.05 -9.23
N THR A 22 40.50 -16.54 -10.16
CA THR A 22 41.95 -16.75 -9.95
C THR A 22 42.74 -15.65 -10.65
N LEU A 23 43.61 -14.97 -9.92
CA LEU A 23 44.57 -14.01 -10.49
C LEU A 23 45.99 -14.61 -10.39
N PRO A 24 46.54 -15.15 -11.50
CA PRO A 24 47.89 -15.69 -11.47
C PRO A 24 48.91 -14.56 -11.32
N LEU A 25 49.82 -14.71 -10.35
CA LEU A 25 50.93 -13.79 -10.13
C LEU A 25 52.14 -14.28 -10.93
N THR A 26 52.60 -13.47 -11.88
CA THR A 26 53.68 -13.86 -12.81
C THR A 26 55.08 -13.44 -12.34
N THR A 27 55.18 -12.70 -11.23
CA THR A 27 56.45 -12.21 -10.67
C THR A 27 56.43 -12.25 -9.15
N THR A 28 57.56 -12.60 -8.53
CA THR A 28 57.77 -12.51 -7.08
C THR A 28 58.04 -11.07 -6.65
N GLY A 29 57.41 -10.59 -5.57
CA GLY A 29 57.66 -9.24 -5.03
C GLY A 29 56.52 -8.71 -4.16
N LEU A 30 56.61 -7.42 -3.79
CA LEU A 30 55.53 -6.70 -3.11
C LEU A 30 54.38 -6.47 -4.10
N ILE A 31 53.18 -6.94 -3.75
CA ILE A 31 51.98 -6.83 -4.59
C ILE A 31 50.94 -5.97 -3.86
N THR A 32 50.37 -5.01 -4.58
CA THR A 32 49.26 -4.19 -4.11
C THR A 32 47.98 -4.64 -4.84
N MET A 33 46.98 -5.08 -4.10
CA MET A 33 45.65 -5.41 -4.64
C MET A 33 44.69 -4.24 -4.41
N GLY A 34 44.22 -3.63 -5.50
CA GLY A 34 43.15 -2.63 -5.45
C GLY A 34 41.80 -3.26 -5.81
N LEU A 35 40.85 -3.26 -4.89
CA LEU A 35 39.49 -3.75 -5.12
C LEU A 35 38.56 -2.55 -5.31
N TRP A 36 37.82 -2.52 -6.42
CA TRP A 36 36.88 -1.46 -6.75
C TRP A 36 35.54 -2.09 -7.15
N MET A 37 34.44 -1.61 -6.56
CA MET A 37 33.08 -2.03 -6.87
C MET A 37 32.19 -0.81 -7.16
N ARG A 38 31.06 -1.04 -7.83
CA ARG A 38 30.11 0.01 -8.23
C ARG A 38 28.88 0.16 -7.31
N GLU A 39 28.67 -0.74 -6.35
CA GLU A 39 27.51 -0.76 -5.45
C GLU A 39 27.93 -0.89 -3.97
N ASP A 40 27.06 -0.51 -3.04
CA ASP A 40 27.29 -0.63 -1.59
C ASP A 40 27.15 -2.08 -1.11
N GLY A 41 27.96 -2.49 -0.11
CA GLY A 41 27.75 -3.75 0.63
C GLY A 41 28.82 -4.84 0.55
N LEU A 42 30.02 -4.59 -0.01
CA LEU A 42 31.10 -5.60 0.05
C LEU A 42 31.58 -5.80 1.49
N GLN A 43 31.38 -7.02 1.98
CA GLN A 43 32.02 -7.51 3.19
C GLN A 43 33.08 -8.54 2.79
N LEU A 44 34.33 -8.23 3.11
CA LEU A 44 35.47 -9.12 2.90
C LEU A 44 35.84 -9.72 4.27
N ASP A 45 35.48 -10.98 4.49
CA ASP A 45 35.78 -11.65 5.76
C ASP A 45 37.28 -12.04 5.85
N ARG A 46 37.78 -12.81 4.88
CA ARG A 46 39.20 -13.20 4.81
C ARG A 46 39.72 -13.24 3.39
N VAL A 47 40.99 -12.87 3.23
CA VAL A 47 41.78 -13.10 2.03
C VAL A 47 42.83 -14.15 2.34
N LEU A 48 42.76 -15.30 1.67
CA LEU A 48 43.79 -16.32 1.76
C LEU A 48 44.72 -16.22 0.55
N LEU A 49 46.01 -16.05 0.83
CA LEU A 49 47.07 -16.16 -0.18
C LEU A 49 47.74 -17.51 0.03
N THR A 50 47.74 -18.36 -1.00
CA THR A 50 48.38 -19.68 -0.95
C THR A 50 49.19 -19.92 -2.21
N THR A 51 50.31 -20.63 -2.07
CA THR A 51 51.13 -21.11 -3.19
C THR A 51 50.74 -22.53 -3.63
N ASP A 52 49.83 -23.18 -2.91
CA ASP A 52 49.30 -24.50 -3.26
C ASP A 52 48.20 -24.37 -4.31
N THR A 53 48.49 -24.83 -5.53
CA THR A 53 47.56 -24.79 -6.66
C THR A 53 46.39 -25.77 -6.53
N ASN A 54 46.47 -26.71 -5.59
CA ASN A 54 45.42 -27.71 -5.33
C ASN A 54 44.61 -27.38 -4.08
N TYR A 55 44.87 -26.25 -3.42
CA TYR A 55 44.12 -25.85 -2.25
C TYR A 55 42.65 -25.57 -2.61
N ILE A 56 41.74 -26.36 -2.03
CA ILE A 56 40.30 -26.12 -2.08
C ILE A 56 39.91 -25.38 -0.80
N PRO A 57 39.44 -24.12 -0.87
CA PRO A 57 38.99 -23.42 0.33
C PRO A 57 37.81 -24.15 0.98
N THR A 58 37.95 -24.51 2.24
CA THR A 58 36.86 -25.04 3.07
C THR A 58 36.68 -24.17 4.30
N GLY A 59 35.45 -23.75 4.58
CA GLY A 59 35.12 -22.95 5.75
C GLY A 59 33.67 -22.49 5.71
N PHE A 60 33.11 -22.19 6.87
CA PHE A 60 31.88 -21.42 6.98
C PHE A 60 32.28 -19.95 7.14
N GLY A 61 31.55 -19.03 6.49
CA GLY A 61 31.71 -17.60 6.75
C GLY A 61 31.44 -17.26 8.23
N PRO A 62 31.62 -15.99 8.64
CA PRO A 62 31.18 -15.59 9.98
C PRO A 62 29.69 -15.93 10.10
N ALA A 63 29.26 -16.32 11.31
CA ALA A 63 27.83 -16.46 11.56
C ALA A 63 27.15 -15.17 11.07
N GLU A 64 26.10 -15.32 10.25
CA GLU A 64 25.22 -14.20 9.86
C GLU A 64 25.04 -13.30 11.08
N SER A 65 25.26 -11.98 10.91
CA SER A 65 24.98 -11.02 11.98
C SER A 65 23.62 -11.39 12.56
N SER A 66 23.55 -11.71 13.85
CA SER A 66 22.31 -12.17 14.46
C SER A 66 21.22 -11.20 14.05
N ARG A 67 20.32 -11.63 13.14
CA ARG A 67 19.03 -10.96 13.04
C ARG A 67 18.54 -11.01 14.46
N ILE A 68 18.30 -9.85 15.06
CA ILE A 68 17.73 -9.78 16.40
C ILE A 68 16.42 -10.56 16.32
N ALA A 69 16.51 -11.83 16.72
CA ALA A 69 15.42 -12.75 16.84
C ALA A 69 14.83 -12.58 18.25
N THR A 70 14.69 -11.33 18.71
CA THR A 70 13.55 -11.00 19.55
C THR A 70 12.34 -10.89 18.64
N GLN A 71 12.02 -12.02 17.97
CA GLN A 71 10.66 -12.30 17.58
C GLN A 71 9.93 -12.46 18.91
N THR A 72 9.45 -11.34 19.44
CA THR A 72 8.39 -11.38 20.44
C THR A 72 7.22 -11.96 19.66
N THR A 73 6.99 -13.24 19.83
CA THR A 73 5.95 -13.99 19.15
C THR A 73 4.64 -13.22 19.30
N LEU A 74 4.12 -12.70 18.19
CA LEU A 74 2.68 -12.81 18.00
C LEU A 74 2.41 -14.29 17.98
N SER A 75 1.87 -14.80 19.08
CA SER A 75 1.62 -16.22 19.31
C SER A 75 0.55 -16.83 18.39
N THR A 76 0.19 -16.15 17.31
CA THR A 76 -0.70 -16.65 16.27
C THR A 76 -0.30 -16.08 14.92
N THR A 77 0.54 -16.81 14.19
CA THR A 77 0.56 -16.69 12.73
C THR A 77 -0.80 -17.18 12.23
N ILE A 78 -1.72 -16.25 11.94
CA ILE A 78 -2.98 -16.59 11.28
C ILE A 78 -2.67 -16.66 9.79
N THR A 79 -2.53 -17.88 9.26
CA THR A 79 -2.54 -18.09 7.81
C THR A 79 -3.98 -17.99 7.33
N ARG A 80 -4.25 -16.99 6.49
CA ARG A 80 -5.55 -16.78 5.84
C ARG A 80 -5.43 -17.13 4.37
N THR A 81 -6.11 -18.19 3.94
CA THR A 81 -6.22 -18.57 2.53
C THR A 81 -7.53 -18.05 1.98
N ILE A 82 -7.49 -17.45 0.79
CA ILE A 82 -8.68 -16.94 0.10
C ILE A 82 -8.76 -17.64 -1.25
N VAL A 83 -9.87 -18.34 -1.50
CA VAL A 83 -10.14 -18.98 -2.79
C VAL A 83 -11.08 -18.09 -3.57
N TYR A 84 -10.58 -17.57 -4.69
CA TYR A 84 -11.35 -16.73 -5.61
C TYR A 84 -11.85 -17.54 -6.80
N THR A 85 -13.10 -17.32 -7.19
CA THR A 85 -13.66 -17.83 -8.46
C THR A 85 -14.16 -16.67 -9.30
N TYR A 86 -14.18 -16.86 -10.61
CA TYR A 86 -14.54 -15.84 -11.58
C TYR A 86 -15.53 -16.41 -12.59
N ASP A 87 -16.31 -15.52 -13.23
CA ASP A 87 -17.07 -15.87 -14.43
C ASP A 87 -16.21 -15.77 -15.71
N ASP A 88 -16.79 -16.09 -16.86
CA ASP A 88 -16.12 -16.08 -18.16
C ASP A 88 -15.64 -14.68 -18.60
N LEU A 89 -16.11 -13.61 -17.94
CA LEU A 89 -15.65 -12.24 -18.15
C LEU A 89 -14.59 -11.82 -17.12
N TYR A 90 -14.05 -12.77 -16.35
CA TYR A 90 -13.08 -12.57 -15.28
C TYR A 90 -13.58 -11.64 -14.17
N ARG A 91 -14.90 -11.59 -13.94
CA ARG A 91 -15.47 -10.86 -12.80
C ARG A 91 -15.57 -11.79 -11.60
N LEU A 92 -15.27 -11.27 -10.42
CA LEU A 92 -15.21 -12.04 -9.17
C LEU A 92 -16.60 -12.58 -8.81
N THR A 93 -16.79 -13.90 -8.79
CA THR A 93 -18.06 -14.54 -8.41
C THR A 93 -18.06 -15.04 -6.98
N ASN A 94 -16.93 -15.51 -6.45
CA ASN A 94 -16.81 -15.91 -5.05
C ASN A 94 -15.44 -15.57 -4.45
N ALA A 95 -15.43 -15.26 -3.16
CA ALA A 95 -14.23 -15.22 -2.32
C ALA A 95 -14.51 -15.99 -1.03
N ASN A 96 -13.85 -17.15 -0.87
CA ASN A 96 -14.00 -18.04 0.28
C ASN A 96 -12.77 -17.93 1.17
N TYR A 97 -12.94 -17.48 2.40
CA TYR A 97 -11.85 -17.31 3.35
C TYR A 97 -11.73 -18.54 4.26
N SER A 98 -10.50 -18.96 4.55
CA SER A 98 -10.23 -20.11 5.44
C SER A 98 -10.70 -19.90 6.88
N THR A 99 -10.99 -18.65 7.25
CA THR A 99 -11.56 -18.21 8.52
C THR A 99 -13.08 -18.29 8.56
N GLY A 100 -13.72 -18.69 7.46
CA GLY A 100 -15.16 -18.99 7.37
C GLY A 100 -15.98 -17.94 6.62
N GLU A 101 -15.47 -16.74 6.42
CA GLU A 101 -16.18 -15.70 5.66
C GLU A 101 -16.33 -16.10 4.20
N LEU A 102 -17.51 -15.77 3.67
CA LEU A 102 -17.92 -16.06 2.31
C LEU A 102 -18.46 -14.78 1.69
N PHE A 103 -18.03 -14.51 0.46
CA PHE A 103 -18.63 -13.50 -0.39
C PHE A 103 -18.96 -14.12 -1.74
N ALA A 104 -20.21 -14.00 -2.19
CA ALA A 104 -20.63 -14.40 -3.53
C ALA A 104 -21.29 -13.21 -4.24
N TYR A 105 -21.03 -13.05 -5.53
CA TYR A 105 -21.48 -11.90 -6.30
C TYR A 105 -22.15 -12.34 -7.60
N THR A 106 -23.18 -11.61 -7.99
CA THR A 106 -23.75 -11.69 -9.33
C THR A 106 -23.69 -10.34 -10.01
N TYR A 107 -23.77 -10.33 -11.33
CA TYR A 107 -23.65 -9.12 -12.15
C TYR A 107 -24.78 -9.05 -13.17
N ASP A 108 -25.17 -7.83 -13.53
CA ASP A 108 -26.01 -7.58 -14.69
C ASP A 108 -25.19 -7.66 -16.00
N PRO A 109 -25.84 -7.58 -17.18
CA PRO A 109 -25.14 -7.57 -18.46
C PRO A 109 -24.22 -6.37 -18.69
N ALA A 110 -24.44 -5.25 -18.00
CA ALA A 110 -23.59 -4.06 -18.06
C ALA A 110 -22.34 -4.18 -17.16
N GLY A 111 -22.26 -5.21 -16.31
CA GLY A 111 -21.16 -5.45 -15.39
C GLY A 111 -21.36 -4.82 -14.01
N ASN A 112 -22.54 -4.25 -13.72
CA ASN A 112 -22.84 -3.76 -12.39
C ASN A 112 -23.13 -4.94 -11.47
N ARG A 113 -22.66 -4.87 -10.21
CA ARG A 113 -22.88 -5.92 -9.21
C ARG A 113 -24.36 -5.95 -8.84
N LYS A 114 -25.08 -7.01 -9.16
CA LYS A 114 -26.53 -7.16 -8.89
C LYS A 114 -26.81 -7.68 -7.48
N THR A 115 -25.97 -8.58 -6.96
CA THR A 115 -26.08 -9.08 -5.59
C THR A 115 -24.72 -9.24 -4.92
N GLN A 116 -24.73 -9.20 -3.58
CA GLN A 116 -23.65 -9.66 -2.72
C GLN A 116 -24.25 -10.56 -1.65
N THR A 117 -23.89 -11.85 -1.65
CA THR A 117 -24.27 -12.79 -0.60
C THR A 117 -23.10 -12.98 0.34
N THR A 118 -23.37 -12.83 1.63
CA THR A 118 -22.44 -13.09 2.74
C THR A 118 -23.06 -14.06 3.73
N LEU A 119 -22.36 -14.38 4.81
CA LEU A 119 -22.93 -15.16 5.92
C LEU A 119 -24.11 -14.45 6.60
N ALA A 120 -24.21 -13.12 6.49
CA ALA A 120 -25.29 -12.33 7.08
C ALA A 120 -26.56 -12.28 6.20
N GLY A 121 -26.47 -12.71 4.94
CA GLY A 121 -27.57 -12.63 3.98
C GLY A 121 -27.15 -12.07 2.63
N THR A 122 -28.13 -11.74 1.79
CA THR A 122 -27.91 -11.24 0.43
C THR A 122 -28.38 -9.80 0.33
N ASN A 123 -27.45 -8.91 -0.05
CA ASN A 123 -27.78 -7.56 -0.50
C ASN A 123 -28.13 -7.58 -2.00
N VAL A 124 -29.14 -6.80 -2.38
CA VAL A 124 -29.59 -6.59 -3.75
C VAL A 124 -29.35 -5.14 -4.15
N TYR A 125 -28.76 -4.96 -5.32
CA TYR A 125 -28.38 -3.66 -5.86
C TYR A 125 -29.19 -3.36 -7.14
N THR A 126 -29.77 -2.16 -7.18
CA THR A 126 -30.57 -1.70 -8.31
C THR A 126 -29.91 -0.49 -8.96
N TYR A 127 -29.96 -0.44 -10.29
CA TYR A 127 -29.30 0.60 -11.08
C TYR A 127 -30.29 1.25 -12.05
N ASP A 128 -30.05 2.52 -12.37
CA ASP A 128 -30.75 3.19 -13.46
C ASP A 128 -30.10 2.93 -14.83
N ALA A 129 -30.73 3.44 -15.89
CA ALA A 129 -30.23 3.32 -17.26
C ALA A 129 -28.86 4.01 -17.50
N ALA A 130 -28.40 4.84 -16.57
CA ALA A 130 -27.10 5.51 -16.63
C ALA A 130 -26.01 4.74 -15.84
N ASN A 131 -26.32 3.53 -15.37
CA ASN A 131 -25.49 2.67 -14.50
C ASN A 131 -25.18 3.30 -13.14
N ARG A 132 -26.08 4.14 -12.60
CA ARG A 132 -25.95 4.69 -11.25
C ARG A 132 -26.69 3.80 -10.27
N LEU A 133 -26.07 3.49 -9.14
CA LEU A 133 -26.70 2.74 -8.06
C LEU A 133 -27.84 3.57 -7.47
N THR A 134 -29.08 3.13 -7.62
CA THR A 134 -30.27 3.85 -7.13
C THR A 134 -30.83 3.25 -5.86
N GLU A 135 -30.56 1.97 -5.58
CA GLU A 135 -31.09 1.30 -4.39
C GLU A 135 -30.19 0.18 -3.90
N VAL A 136 -30.12 0.03 -2.57
CA VAL A 136 -29.55 -1.14 -1.88
C VAL A 136 -30.58 -1.64 -0.87
N ASP A 137 -31.14 -2.84 -1.08
CA ASP A 137 -32.13 -3.44 -0.17
C ASP A 137 -33.29 -2.50 0.21
N GLY A 138 -33.84 -1.77 -0.75
CA GLY A 138 -34.91 -0.78 -0.52
C GLY A 138 -34.43 0.61 -0.07
N VAL A 139 -33.15 0.79 0.27
CA VAL A 139 -32.58 2.09 0.63
C VAL A 139 -32.19 2.86 -0.63
N THR A 140 -32.81 4.01 -0.85
CA THR A 140 -32.61 4.83 -2.05
C THR A 140 -31.32 5.66 -2.01
N TYR A 141 -30.66 5.74 -3.15
CA TYR A 141 -29.46 6.54 -3.39
C TYR A 141 -29.82 7.73 -4.29
N GLY A 142 -29.43 8.93 -3.88
CA GLY A 142 -29.72 10.19 -4.57
C GLY A 142 -28.54 10.67 -5.41
N TRP A 143 -28.81 11.22 -6.59
CA TRP A 143 -27.81 11.72 -7.53
C TRP A 143 -28.17 13.09 -8.05
N ASP A 144 -27.17 13.91 -8.35
CA ASP A 144 -27.37 15.10 -9.16
C ASP A 144 -27.32 14.77 -10.67
N ASN A 145 -27.56 15.79 -11.50
CA ASN A 145 -27.53 15.67 -12.96
C ASN A 145 -26.11 15.47 -13.53
N ASN A 146 -25.07 15.81 -12.76
CA ASN A 146 -23.67 15.60 -13.13
C ASN A 146 -23.20 14.17 -12.79
N GLY A 147 -24.01 13.40 -12.05
CA GLY A 147 -23.68 12.05 -11.63
C GLY A 147 -22.88 11.99 -10.32
N ASN A 148 -22.94 13.05 -9.50
CA ASN A 148 -22.42 13.04 -8.15
C ASN A 148 -23.46 12.43 -7.20
N LEU A 149 -23.01 11.57 -6.29
CA LEU A 149 -23.84 10.94 -5.27
C LEU A 149 -24.20 12.00 -4.22
N LEU A 150 -25.47 12.35 -4.05
CA LEU A 150 -25.98 13.30 -3.05
C LEU A 150 -26.37 12.63 -1.73
N SER A 151 -26.78 11.35 -1.77
CA SER A 151 -27.06 10.56 -0.57
C SER A 151 -26.97 9.06 -0.85
N ASP A 152 -26.46 8.29 0.12
CA ASP A 152 -26.44 6.82 0.11
C ASP A 152 -27.46 6.22 1.12
N GLY A 153 -28.43 7.03 1.55
CA GLY A 153 -29.40 6.68 2.59
C GLY A 153 -28.87 6.79 4.03
N GLN A 154 -27.55 6.92 4.22
CA GLN A 154 -26.92 7.11 5.54
C GLN A 154 -26.24 8.48 5.66
N ARG A 155 -25.54 8.87 4.60
CA ARG A 155 -24.75 10.08 4.46
C ARG A 155 -25.37 11.01 3.43
N THR A 156 -25.10 12.29 3.59
CA THR A 156 -25.35 13.29 2.54
C THR A 156 -24.04 13.92 2.10
N PHE A 157 -23.96 14.26 0.81
CA PHE A 157 -22.73 14.68 0.16
C PHE A 157 -22.94 16.00 -0.56
N THR A 158 -21.96 16.89 -0.46
CA THR A 158 -21.96 18.20 -1.14
C THR A 158 -20.72 18.31 -2.02
N TYR A 159 -20.89 18.88 -3.21
CA TYR A 159 -19.81 19.06 -4.18
C TYR A 159 -19.68 20.52 -4.57
N ASP A 160 -18.48 20.93 -4.99
CA ASP A 160 -18.27 22.22 -5.63
C ASP A 160 -18.60 22.17 -7.14
N SER A 161 -18.48 23.32 -7.81
CA SER A 161 -18.72 23.45 -9.25
C SER A 161 -17.73 22.67 -10.12
N ALA A 162 -16.62 22.19 -9.55
CA ALA A 162 -15.65 21.33 -10.21
C ALA A 162 -15.93 19.83 -9.94
N ASN A 163 -17.09 19.49 -9.36
CA ASN A 163 -17.49 18.14 -8.96
C ASN A 163 -16.55 17.48 -7.93
N ARG A 164 -15.88 18.29 -7.09
CA ARG A 164 -15.08 17.77 -5.97
C ARG A 164 -15.93 17.70 -4.71
N LEU A 165 -15.83 16.61 -3.96
CA LEU A 165 -16.57 16.41 -2.71
C LEU A 165 -16.07 17.39 -1.65
N THR A 166 -16.89 18.33 -1.21
CA THR A 166 -16.52 19.36 -0.23
C THR A 166 -17.06 19.10 1.16
N SER A 167 -18.11 18.29 1.29
CA SER A 167 -18.68 17.93 2.59
C SER A 167 -19.40 16.58 2.55
N VAL A 168 -19.26 15.83 3.64
CA VAL A 168 -20.03 14.64 3.97
C VAL A 168 -20.64 14.84 5.35
N VAL A 169 -21.96 14.67 5.46
CA VAL A 169 -22.63 14.63 6.75
C VAL A 169 -23.03 13.20 7.04
N ASN A 170 -22.56 12.65 8.17
CA ASN A 170 -22.91 11.31 8.64
C ASN A 170 -23.37 11.40 10.10
N ALA A 171 -24.60 10.97 10.40
CA ALA A 171 -25.16 10.99 11.76
C ALA A 171 -24.98 12.35 12.49
N GLY A 172 -25.12 13.46 11.76
CA GLY A 172 -24.97 14.83 12.28
C GLY A 172 -23.52 15.35 12.36
N VAL A 173 -22.52 14.49 12.14
CA VAL A 173 -21.10 14.90 12.04
C VAL A 173 -20.82 15.38 10.63
N ASN A 174 -20.43 16.64 10.49
CA ASN A 174 -19.99 17.21 9.22
C ASN A 174 -18.47 17.07 9.09
N THR A 175 -18.04 16.39 8.02
CA THR A 175 -16.65 16.34 7.56
C THR A 175 -16.52 17.17 6.29
N GLN A 176 -15.65 18.18 6.30
CA GLN A 176 -15.44 19.09 5.18
C GLN A 176 -14.04 18.91 4.58
N TYR A 177 -13.89 19.18 3.29
CA TYR A 177 -12.64 19.04 2.56
C TYR A 177 -12.27 20.34 1.84
N THR A 178 -10.98 20.68 1.84
CA THR A 178 -10.43 21.80 1.07
C THR A 178 -9.41 21.31 0.05
N TYR A 179 -9.34 22.00 -1.09
CA TYR A 179 -8.53 21.59 -2.23
C TYR A 179 -7.67 22.75 -2.74
N ASN A 180 -6.52 22.44 -3.32
CA ASN A 180 -5.72 23.41 -4.09
C ASN A 180 -6.35 23.67 -5.49
N GLY A 181 -5.67 24.50 -6.29
CA GLY A 181 -6.08 24.79 -7.67
C GLY A 181 -5.99 23.58 -8.62
N ASP A 182 -5.13 22.61 -8.32
CA ASP A 182 -4.92 21.39 -9.10
C ASP A 182 -5.91 20.26 -8.75
N GLY A 183 -6.73 20.46 -7.70
CA GLY A 183 -7.71 19.49 -7.25
C GLY A 183 -7.22 18.53 -6.16
N ASP A 184 -6.03 18.72 -5.61
CA ASP A 184 -5.52 17.90 -4.52
C ASP A 184 -6.08 18.37 -3.17
N ARG A 185 -6.45 17.41 -2.32
CA ARG A 185 -7.00 17.67 -0.99
C ARG A 185 -5.92 18.17 -0.04
N LEU A 186 -6.06 19.41 0.44
CA LEU A 186 -5.11 20.07 1.35
C LEU A 186 -5.51 19.96 2.82
N ALA A 187 -6.80 19.78 3.12
CA ALA A 187 -7.24 19.63 4.50
C ALA A 187 -8.56 18.87 4.60
N GLN A 188 -8.80 18.31 5.78
CA GLN A 188 -10.12 17.90 6.23
C GLN A 188 -10.47 18.59 7.55
N ILE A 189 -11.75 18.82 7.77
CA ILE A 189 -12.28 19.43 9.00
C ILE A 189 -13.38 18.52 9.52
N VAL A 190 -13.17 17.91 10.69
CA VAL A 190 -14.11 16.97 11.31
C VAL A 190 -14.54 17.56 12.64
N ALA A 191 -15.84 17.84 12.80
CA ALA A 191 -16.39 18.44 14.02
C ALA A 191 -15.61 19.70 14.50
N GLY A 192 -15.14 20.52 13.54
CA GLY A 192 -14.37 21.74 13.80
C GLY A 192 -12.86 21.54 13.99
N VAL A 193 -12.37 20.30 14.09
CA VAL A 193 -10.93 19.99 14.17
C VAL A 193 -10.37 19.93 12.76
N THR A 194 -9.37 20.78 12.47
CA THR A 194 -8.71 20.84 11.16
C THR A 194 -7.47 19.96 11.16
N THR A 195 -7.39 19.12 10.13
CA THR A 195 -6.23 18.31 9.79
C THR A 195 -5.71 18.75 8.43
N LYS A 196 -4.45 19.18 8.36
CA LYS A 196 -3.81 19.71 7.14
C LYS A 196 -2.86 18.68 6.53
N TYR A 197 -2.73 18.72 5.22
CA TYR A 197 -1.88 17.82 4.45
C TYR A 197 -0.78 18.57 3.70
N ALA A 198 0.47 18.14 3.88
CA ALA A 198 1.56 18.46 2.98
C ALA A 198 1.71 17.31 1.97
N LEU A 199 1.68 17.64 0.69
CA LEU A 199 1.65 16.68 -0.40
C LEU A 199 3.00 16.62 -1.12
N ASP A 200 3.33 15.45 -1.66
CA ASP A 200 4.40 15.32 -2.67
C ASP A 200 3.95 16.04 -3.95
N PRO A 201 4.68 17.06 -4.42
CA PRO A 201 4.34 17.79 -5.64
C PRO A 201 4.67 17.02 -6.92
N THR A 202 5.35 15.87 -6.84
CA THR A 202 5.78 15.08 -7.99
C THR A 202 4.86 13.88 -8.24
N GLY A 203 4.43 13.71 -9.49
CA GLY A 203 3.57 12.59 -9.87
C GLY A 203 2.15 12.68 -9.31
N LEU A 204 1.63 11.56 -8.80
CA LEU A 204 0.31 11.50 -8.16
C LEU A 204 0.43 12.01 -6.73
N ALA A 205 -0.40 12.98 -6.35
CA ALA A 205 -0.36 13.56 -5.01
C ALA A 205 -0.46 12.49 -3.92
N GLN A 206 0.54 12.48 -3.04
CA GLN A 206 0.59 11.63 -1.86
C GLN A 206 0.82 12.50 -0.63
N VAL A 207 0.18 12.15 0.47
CA VAL A 207 0.39 12.87 1.74
C VAL A 207 1.74 12.45 2.30
N LEU A 208 2.60 13.44 2.52
CA LEU A 208 3.90 13.29 3.17
C LEU A 208 3.85 13.67 4.64
N ILE A 209 2.96 14.61 4.99
CA ILE A 209 2.77 15.06 6.37
C ILE A 209 1.28 15.33 6.59
N GLU A 210 0.75 14.83 7.69
CA GLU A 210 -0.53 15.24 8.23
C GLU A 210 -0.30 16.02 9.53
N THR A 211 -0.98 17.15 9.71
CA THR A 211 -0.90 17.96 10.93
C THR A 211 -2.28 18.25 11.50
N THR A 212 -2.53 17.83 12.74
CA THR A 212 -3.76 18.07 13.48
C THR A 212 -3.43 18.70 14.83
N SER A 213 -4.02 19.86 15.13
CA SER A 213 -3.81 20.57 16.41
C SER A 213 -2.32 20.78 16.77
N GLY A 214 -1.46 20.96 15.76
CA GLY A 214 -0.01 21.16 15.92
C GLY A 214 0.83 19.89 16.00
N GLN A 215 0.21 18.71 16.13
CA GLN A 215 0.90 17.42 16.06
C GLN A 215 0.98 16.92 14.64
N SER A 216 2.12 16.33 14.25
CA SER A 216 2.37 15.90 12.87
C SER A 216 2.79 14.45 12.78
N THR A 217 2.19 13.74 11.82
CA THR A 217 2.63 12.42 11.37
C THR A 217 3.28 12.57 10.00
N HIS A 218 4.49 12.05 9.85
CA HIS A 218 5.24 12.01 8.61
C HIS A 218 5.09 10.64 7.94
N TYR A 219 4.94 10.64 6.63
CA TYR A 219 4.71 9.43 5.85
C TYR A 219 5.82 9.23 4.83
N LEU A 220 6.31 7.99 4.75
CA LEU A 220 7.05 7.45 3.63
C LEU A 220 6.08 6.54 2.87
N PRO A 221 5.40 7.05 1.83
CA PRO A 221 4.28 6.35 1.21
C PRO A 221 4.64 4.92 0.78
N GLY A 222 3.80 3.96 1.17
CA GLY A 222 4.01 2.53 0.89
C GLY A 222 5.10 1.86 1.73
N LEU A 223 5.80 2.59 2.59
CA LEU A 223 6.88 2.06 3.44
C LEU A 223 6.61 2.20 4.94
N ALA A 224 6.39 3.42 5.44
CA ALA A 224 6.35 3.67 6.89
C ALA A 224 5.68 5.00 7.25
N GLU A 225 5.37 5.16 8.54
CA GLU A 225 4.96 6.41 9.17
C GLU A 225 5.78 6.69 10.44
N TYR A 226 5.88 7.98 10.76
CA TYR A 226 6.56 8.50 11.94
C TYR A 226 5.73 9.60 12.58
N ASP A 227 5.25 9.36 13.80
CA ASP A 227 4.72 10.38 14.70
C ASP A 227 5.71 10.58 15.85
N THR A 228 5.59 9.76 16.90
CA THR A 228 6.52 9.73 18.04
C THR A 228 7.54 8.60 17.94
N ALA A 229 7.24 7.59 17.10
CA ALA A 229 8.10 6.47 16.77
C ALA A 229 7.79 5.98 15.35
N TRP A 230 8.73 5.25 14.77
CA TRP A 230 8.52 4.61 13.46
C TRP A 230 7.53 3.45 13.55
N ALA A 231 6.70 3.35 12.51
CA ALA A 231 5.85 2.21 12.24
C ALA A 231 5.91 1.86 10.74
N TYR A 232 6.04 0.58 10.41
CA TYR A 232 6.32 0.08 9.07
C TYR A 232 5.13 -0.66 8.49
N TYR A 233 4.80 -0.36 7.24
CA TYR A 233 3.68 -0.96 6.54
C TYR A 233 4.01 -2.36 6.06
N LEU A 234 3.06 -3.28 6.24
CA LEU A 234 3.11 -4.64 5.73
C LEU A 234 1.86 -4.86 4.86
N PRO A 235 1.88 -4.43 3.60
CA PRO A 235 0.74 -4.55 2.71
C PRO A 235 0.64 -5.94 2.08
N ASP A 236 -0.55 -6.28 1.56
CA ASP A 236 -0.70 -7.40 0.64
C ASP A 236 -0.34 -7.01 -0.82
N ARG A 237 -0.48 -7.95 -1.75
CA ARG A 237 -0.14 -7.73 -3.16
C ARG A 237 -0.98 -6.62 -3.83
N LEU A 238 -2.20 -6.37 -3.36
CA LEU A 238 -3.05 -5.29 -3.88
C LEU A 238 -2.69 -3.93 -3.26
N GLY A 239 -1.78 -3.93 -2.27
CA GLY A 239 -1.39 -2.74 -1.52
C GLY A 239 -2.24 -2.51 -0.28
N ASN A 240 -3.17 -3.41 0.08
CA ASN A 240 -3.97 -3.24 1.29
C ASN A 240 -3.05 -3.31 2.50
N LEU A 241 -3.08 -2.30 3.38
CA LEU A 241 -2.34 -2.35 4.64
C LEU A 241 -2.88 -3.49 5.51
N ARG A 242 -2.17 -4.61 5.61
CA ARG A 242 -2.59 -5.74 6.46
C ARG A 242 -2.09 -5.59 7.87
N GLN A 243 -0.88 -5.09 8.03
CA GLN A 243 -0.26 -4.92 9.33
C GLN A 243 0.60 -3.66 9.39
N LEU A 244 0.72 -3.10 10.59
CA LEU A 244 1.66 -2.05 10.93
C LEU A 244 2.59 -2.57 12.02
N ALA A 245 3.89 -2.63 11.76
CA ALA A 245 4.89 -3.05 12.74
C ALA A 245 5.56 -1.84 13.38
N ASN A 246 5.66 -1.77 14.70
CA ASN A 246 6.34 -0.68 15.40
C ASN A 246 7.87 -0.73 15.25
N ASN A 247 8.58 0.23 15.84
CA ASN A 247 10.04 0.34 15.82
C ASN A 247 10.80 -0.84 16.47
N THR A 248 10.12 -1.75 17.18
CA THR A 248 10.71 -2.98 17.72
C THR A 248 10.35 -4.22 16.90
N GLY A 249 9.63 -4.06 15.79
CA GLY A 249 9.20 -5.14 14.91
C GLY A 249 7.94 -5.89 15.37
N GLN A 250 7.25 -5.41 16.40
CA GLN A 250 5.97 -5.98 16.86
C GLN A 250 4.82 -5.41 16.04
N VAL A 251 3.84 -6.25 15.65
CA VAL A 251 2.63 -5.76 14.96
C VAL A 251 1.75 -4.99 15.94
N ALA A 252 1.62 -3.69 15.71
CA ALA A 252 0.82 -2.76 16.49
C ALA A 252 -0.64 -2.65 15.98
N LEU A 253 -0.86 -2.98 14.71
CA LEU A 253 -2.17 -3.00 14.04
C LEU A 253 -2.19 -4.17 13.06
N ALA A 254 -3.27 -4.95 13.06
CA ALA A 254 -3.56 -5.94 12.02
C ALA A 254 -5.01 -5.78 11.54
N GLN A 255 -5.21 -5.79 10.23
CA GLN A 255 -6.47 -5.53 9.56
C GLN A 255 -6.75 -6.56 8.47
N SER A 256 -8.02 -6.94 8.32
CA SER A 256 -8.50 -7.79 7.23
C SER A 256 -9.62 -7.09 6.47
N TYR A 257 -9.75 -7.42 5.19
CA TYR A 257 -10.67 -6.75 4.27
C TYR A 257 -11.42 -7.78 3.45
N ASP A 258 -12.66 -7.47 3.10
CA ASP A 258 -13.40 -8.14 2.04
C ASP A 258 -12.79 -7.80 0.66
N PRO A 259 -13.22 -8.47 -0.42
CA PRO A 259 -12.67 -8.24 -1.76
C PRO A 259 -12.84 -6.81 -2.30
N PHE A 260 -13.75 -6.02 -1.72
CA PHE A 260 -14.06 -4.66 -2.15
C PHE A 260 -13.64 -3.61 -1.10
N GLY A 261 -12.83 -4.01 -0.11
CA GLY A 261 -12.19 -3.09 0.83
C GLY A 261 -12.98 -2.76 2.08
N ASN A 262 -14.10 -3.45 2.35
CA ASN A 262 -14.75 -3.32 3.64
C ASN A 262 -13.88 -3.98 4.72
N LEU A 263 -13.66 -3.30 5.84
CA LEU A 263 -12.88 -3.81 6.96
C LEU A 263 -13.67 -4.93 7.66
N LEU A 264 -13.09 -6.12 7.75
CA LEU A 264 -13.71 -7.29 8.38
C LEU A 264 -13.28 -7.41 9.85
N GLU A 265 -11.99 -7.34 10.10
CA GLU A 265 -11.43 -7.39 11.44
C GLU A 265 -10.30 -6.38 11.58
N GLN A 266 -10.18 -5.83 12.78
CA GLN A 266 -9.06 -4.99 13.19
C GLN A 266 -8.66 -5.35 14.62
N THR A 267 -7.37 -5.51 14.85
CA THR A 267 -6.80 -5.81 16.16
C THR A 267 -5.56 -4.94 16.41
N GLY A 268 -5.27 -4.69 17.68
CA GLY A 268 -4.17 -3.80 18.10
C GLY A 268 -4.61 -2.36 18.33
N SER A 269 -3.66 -1.51 18.75
CA SER A 269 -3.88 -0.11 19.12
C SER A 269 -3.22 0.88 18.15
N GLY A 270 -2.43 0.40 17.18
CA GLY A 270 -1.89 1.24 16.12
C GLY A 270 -3.00 1.82 15.26
N GLN A 271 -2.75 2.97 14.66
CA GLN A 271 -3.67 3.66 13.76
C GLN A 271 -2.88 4.13 12.55
N SER A 272 -3.46 4.02 11.36
CA SER A 272 -2.90 4.63 10.16
C SER A 272 -4.05 5.20 9.33
N ILE A 273 -3.77 6.28 8.61
CA ILE A 273 -4.72 6.84 7.65
C ILE A 273 -4.80 6.01 6.37
N PHE A 274 -3.86 5.09 6.13
CA PHE A 274 -3.85 4.23 4.94
C PHE A 274 -4.49 2.88 5.23
N GLY A 275 -5.20 2.33 4.25
CA GLY A 275 -5.84 1.02 4.39
C GLY A 275 -5.97 0.28 3.07
N TYR A 276 -7.20 0.17 2.57
CA TYR A 276 -7.50 -0.52 1.32
C TYR A 276 -6.72 0.10 0.15
N THR A 277 -6.07 -0.74 -0.65
CA THR A 277 -5.19 -0.36 -1.78
C THR A 277 -4.07 0.62 -1.42
N GLY A 278 -3.73 0.77 -0.14
CA GLY A 278 -2.72 1.72 0.33
C GLY A 278 -3.19 3.17 0.26
N GLU A 279 -4.49 3.39 0.14
CA GLU A 279 -5.10 4.70 -0.02
C GLU A 279 -5.64 5.23 1.30
N GLN A 280 -5.79 6.55 1.39
CA GLN A 280 -6.28 7.20 2.59
C GLN A 280 -7.73 6.84 2.88
N ILE A 281 -8.04 6.44 4.11
CA ILE A 281 -9.40 6.27 4.62
C ILE A 281 -9.69 7.45 5.54
N ASP A 282 -10.75 8.20 5.24
CA ASP A 282 -11.18 9.30 6.09
C ASP A 282 -12.17 8.83 7.19
N PRO A 283 -12.47 9.66 8.20
CA PRO A 283 -13.40 9.31 9.27
C PRO A 283 -14.85 9.03 8.81
N THR A 284 -15.19 9.34 7.56
CA THR A 284 -16.50 9.00 6.98
C THR A 284 -16.55 7.56 6.47
N GLY A 285 -15.42 6.85 6.49
CA GLY A 285 -15.26 5.49 5.99
C GLY A 285 -15.05 5.42 4.47
N LEU A 286 -14.81 6.57 3.82
CA LEU A 286 -14.52 6.62 2.39
C LEU A 286 -13.02 6.51 2.14
N VAL A 287 -12.68 5.83 1.05
CA VAL A 287 -11.31 5.74 0.55
C VAL A 287 -11.08 6.87 -0.45
N PHE A 288 -10.12 7.74 -0.16
CA PHE A 288 -9.76 8.86 -1.02
C PHE A 288 -8.75 8.45 -2.09
N LEU A 289 -9.20 8.41 -3.35
CA LEU A 289 -8.42 8.04 -4.52
C LEU A 289 -7.93 9.28 -5.30
N ARG A 290 -7.63 10.37 -4.59
CA ARG A 290 -7.18 11.68 -5.09
C ARG A 290 -8.25 12.47 -5.87
N ALA A 291 -8.70 11.93 -6.99
CA ALA A 291 -9.72 12.57 -7.82
C ALA A 291 -11.16 12.14 -7.47
N ARG A 292 -11.32 11.09 -6.67
CA ARG A 292 -12.62 10.49 -6.35
C ARG A 292 -12.61 9.83 -4.97
N TYR A 293 -13.79 9.63 -4.42
CA TYR A 293 -14.00 8.87 -3.20
C TYR A 293 -14.64 7.52 -3.52
N TYR A 294 -14.14 6.47 -2.88
CA TYR A 294 -14.65 5.12 -3.01
C TYR A 294 -15.30 4.68 -1.70
N ASN A 295 -16.52 4.13 -1.79
CA ASN A 295 -17.24 3.60 -0.65
C ASN A 295 -17.14 2.06 -0.64
N PRO A 296 -16.35 1.46 0.27
CA PRO A 296 -16.16 0.01 0.31
C PRO A 296 -17.44 -0.76 0.69
N LEU A 297 -18.42 -0.10 1.33
CA LEU A 297 -19.69 -0.73 1.73
C LEU A 297 -20.65 -0.95 0.55
N THR A 298 -20.35 -0.39 -0.62
CA THR A 298 -21.25 -0.44 -1.78
C THR A 298 -20.49 -0.86 -3.03
N PRO A 299 -21.18 -1.39 -4.06
CA PRO A 299 -20.54 -1.73 -5.32
C PRO A 299 -19.78 -0.55 -5.94
N PRO A 300 -18.62 -0.79 -6.58
CA PRO A 300 -17.93 0.24 -7.36
C PRO A 300 -18.84 0.78 -8.48
N GLY A 301 -18.89 2.10 -8.64
CA GLY A 301 -19.79 2.77 -9.60
C GLY A 301 -20.44 4.05 -9.06
N THR A 302 -20.16 4.43 -7.82
CA THR A 302 -20.85 5.53 -7.11
C THR A 302 -20.29 6.95 -7.38
N SER A 303 -19.40 7.09 -8.35
CA SER A 303 -18.89 8.37 -8.84
C SER A 303 -18.46 8.13 -10.28
N ARG A 304 -19.11 8.79 -11.25
CA ARG A 304 -18.60 8.78 -12.62
C ARG A 304 -17.17 9.33 -12.61
N ARG A 305 -16.31 8.77 -13.46
CA ARG A 305 -14.96 9.29 -13.73
C ARG A 305 -15.10 10.78 -14.06
N CYS A 306 -14.82 11.66 -13.12
CA CYS A 306 -14.65 13.06 -13.43
C CYS A 306 -13.15 13.30 -13.67
N CYS A 307 -12.89 13.76 -14.89
CA CYS A 307 -11.64 14.13 -15.53
C CYS A 307 -10.71 12.99 -16.02
N PRO A 308 -10.38 12.97 -17.33
CA PRO A 308 -9.15 12.33 -17.78
C PRO A 308 -7.98 13.09 -17.13
N ILE A 309 -7.00 12.36 -16.61
CA ILE A 309 -5.66 12.91 -16.45
C ILE A 309 -5.14 13.11 -17.88
N HIS A 310 -5.47 14.25 -18.50
CA HIS A 310 -4.64 14.78 -19.56
C HIS A 310 -3.45 15.43 -18.87
N ARG A 311 -2.39 14.67 -18.66
CA ARG A 311 -1.04 15.23 -18.57
C ARG A 311 -0.25 14.61 -19.71
N GLY A 312 0.08 15.45 -20.70
CA GLY A 312 0.99 15.13 -21.78
C GLY A 312 2.44 15.08 -21.30
#